data_AF-A0A962VQV0-F1
#
_entry.id   AF-A0A962VQV0-F1
#
_cell.length_a   1.000
_cell.length_b   1.000
_cell.length_c   1.000
_cell.angle_alpha   90.00
_cell.angle_beta   90.00
_cell.angle_gamma   90.00
#
_symmetry.space_group_name_H-M   'P 1'
#
loop_
_entity.id
_entity.type
_entity.pdbx_description
1 polymer ?
#
loop_
_entity_poly.entity_id
_entity_poly.type
_entity_poly.pdbx_seq_one_letter_code
_entity_poly.pdbx_strand_id
1 'polypeptide(L)' 'MSLRQRQIDLVSSDLLAGRPVDAVSVAERHSIWRLSSLIHRLRRRGWPITASQDHGTGLARYALPEGWKPTC' A
#
# COMPACT_ATOMS: atom_id res chain seq x y z
N MET A 1 19.88 -1.38 5.78
CA MET A 1 18.41 -1.43 5.63
C MET A 1 18.04 -2.63 4.76
N SER A 2 17.09 -3.49 5.17
CA SER A 2 16.72 -4.66 4.37
C SER A 2 15.87 -4.27 3.16
N LEU A 3 15.97 -5.03 2.06
CA LEU A 3 15.16 -4.81 0.85
C LEU A 3 13.66 -4.81 1.16
N ARG A 4 13.24 -5.68 2.08
CA ARG A 4 11.85 -5.73 2.55
C ARG A 4 11.42 -4.45 3.27
N GLN A 5 12.25 -3.92 4.16
CA GLN A 5 11.91 -2.68 4.86
C GLN A 5 11.77 -1.53 3.86
N ARG A 6 12.70 -1.43 2.90
CA ARG A 6 12.61 -0.46 1.80
C ARG A 6 11.28 -0.56 1.03
N GLN A 7 10.84 -1.77 0.69
CA GLN A 7 9.56 -1.98 0.00
C GLN A 7 8.36 -1.54 0.85
N ILE A 8 8.40 -1.80 2.16
CA ILE A 8 7.37 -1.31 3.09
C ILE A 8 7.38 0.22 3.08
N ASP A 9 8.54 0.86 3.18
CA ASP A 9 8.65 2.32 3.24
C ASP A 9 8.11 2.98 1.96
N LEU A 10 8.41 2.41 0.78
CA LEU A 10 7.88 2.88 -0.51
C LEU A 10 6.35 2.78 -0.58
N VAL A 11 5.77 1.63 -0.21
CA VAL A 11 4.31 1.45 -0.22
C VAL A 11 3.63 2.34 0.82
N SER A 12 4.26 2.51 1.99
CA SER A 12 3.76 3.40 3.05
C SER A 12 3.74 4.85 2.57
N SER A 13 4.78 5.29 1.87
CA SER A 13 4.88 6.62 1.30
C SER A 13 3.80 6.86 0.23
N ASP A 14 3.58 5.89 -0.67
CA ASP A 14 2.52 5.99 -1.68
C ASP A 14 1.12 6.08 -1.03
N LEU A 15 0.85 5.27 0.00
CA LEU A 15 -0.41 5.31 0.75
C LEU A 15 -0.62 6.69 1.42
N LEU A 16 0.40 7.22 2.08
CA LEU A 16 0.33 8.52 2.76
C LEU A 16 0.20 9.70 1.79
N ALA A 17 0.76 9.57 0.59
CA ALA A 17 0.62 10.55 -0.47
C ALA A 17 -0.73 10.46 -1.22
N GLY A 18 -1.61 9.53 -0.84
CA GLY A 18 -2.88 9.29 -1.53
C GLY A 18 -2.71 8.79 -2.97
N ARG A 19 -1.53 8.23 -3.31
CA ARG A 19 -1.28 7.68 -4.64
C ARG A 19 -2.05 6.37 -4.82
N PRO A 20 -2.40 5.98 -6.06
CA PRO A 20 -2.99 4.67 -6.30
C PRO A 20 -2.06 3.55 -5.83
N VAL A 21 -2.57 2.67 -4.96
CA VAL A 21 -1.85 1.48 -4.47
C VAL A 21 -2.65 0.26 -4.88
N ASP A 22 -2.27 -0.34 -6.00
CA ASP A 22 -2.79 -1.59 -6.53
C ASP A 22 -1.64 -2.41 -7.12
N ALA A 23 -1.91 -3.68 -7.49
CA ALA A 23 -0.86 -4.59 -7.92
C ALA A 23 -0.10 -4.12 -9.17
N VAL A 24 -0.74 -3.36 -10.07
CA VAL A 24 -0.13 -2.87 -11.30
C VAL A 24 0.67 -1.60 -11.01
N SER A 25 0.03 -0.60 -10.41
CA SER A 25 0.65 0.71 -10.12
C SER A 25 1.93 0.57 -9.28
N VAL A 26 1.95 -0.35 -8.32
CA VAL A 26 3.13 -0.57 -7.46
C VAL A 26 4.21 -1.39 -8.18
N ALA A 27 3.83 -2.35 -9.02
CA ALA A 27 4.78 -3.13 -9.82
C ALA A 27 5.52 -2.23 -10.83
N GLU A 28 4.82 -1.34 -11.51
CA GLU A 28 5.42 -0.41 -12.48
C GLU A 28 6.36 0.60 -11.82
N ARG A 29 5.95 1.21 -10.69
CA ARG A 29 6.75 2.25 -10.03
C ARG A 29 7.93 1.72 -9.23
N HIS A 30 7.76 0.58 -8.55
CA HIS A 30 8.70 0.11 -7.52
C HIS A 30 9.19 -1.32 -7.74
N SER A 31 8.75 -1.99 -8.81
CA SER A 31 9.04 -3.41 -9.09
C SER A 31 8.65 -4.35 -7.93
N ILE A 32 7.54 -4.05 -7.26
CA ILE A 32 7.02 -4.83 -6.13
C ILE A 32 5.88 -5.73 -6.58
N TRP A 33 6.11 -7.04 -6.59
CA TRP A 33 5.11 -8.04 -6.99
C TRP A 33 4.29 -8.62 -5.83
N ARG A 34 4.77 -8.50 -4.58
CA ARG A 34 4.14 -9.07 -3.38
C ARG A 34 3.41 -8.02 -2.52
N LEU A 35 2.62 -7.16 -3.16
CA LEU A 35 1.91 -6.05 -2.49
C LEU A 35 1.06 -6.52 -1.31
N SER A 36 0.28 -7.60 -1.47
CA SER A 36 -0.63 -8.11 -0.44
C SER A 36 0.10 -8.47 0.87
N SER A 37 1.33 -8.98 0.78
CA SER A 37 2.15 -9.29 1.96
C SER A 37 2.61 -8.02 2.70
N LEU A 38 2.91 -6.95 1.96
CA LEU A 38 3.29 -5.65 2.54
C LEU A 38 2.09 -4.98 3.21
N ILE A 39 0.94 -4.97 2.54
CA ILE A 39 -0.31 -4.44 3.10
C ILE A 39 -0.70 -5.21 4.36
N HIS A 40 -0.61 -6.54 4.36
CA HIS A 40 -0.89 -7.34 5.56
C HIS A 40 0.01 -6.96 6.74
N ARG A 41 1.30 -6.70 6.51
CA ARG A 41 2.22 -6.25 7.56
C ARG A 41 1.88 -4.85 8.07
N LEU A 42 1.53 -3.92 7.19
CA LEU A 42 1.13 -2.58 7.59
C LEU A 42 -0.15 -2.62 8.46
N ARG A 43 -1.14 -3.43 8.08
CA ARG A 43 -2.33 -3.69 8.91
C ARG A 43 -1.96 -4.28 10.28
N ARG A 44 -1.03 -5.23 10.33
CA ARG A 44 -0.50 -5.78 11.59
C ARG A 44 0.22 -4.75 12.47
N ARG A 45 0.68 -3.64 11.87
CA ARG A 45 1.26 -2.48 12.57
C ARG A 45 0.21 -1.42 12.96
N GLY A 46 -1.08 -1.73 12.79
CA GLY A 46 -2.19 -0.82 13.16
C GLY A 46 -2.60 0.17 12.06
N TRP A 47 -2.10 0.03 10.84
CA TRP A 47 -2.49 0.93 9.75
C TRP A 47 -3.92 0.59 9.28
N PRO A 48 -4.85 1.55 9.27
CA PRO A 48 -6.26 1.32 8.93
C PRO A 48 -6.49 1.25 7.41
N ILE A 49 -5.70 0.44 6.71
CA ILE A 49 -5.71 0.36 5.24
C ILE A 49 -7.02 -0.29 4.78
N THR A 50 -7.83 0.46 4.05
CA THR A 50 -9.04 -0.02 3.38
C THR A 50 -8.67 -0.66 2.04
N ALA A 51 -9.51 -1.59 1.59
CA ALA A 51 -9.37 -2.21 0.27
C ALA A 51 -10.71 -2.10 -0.45
N SER A 52 -10.68 -1.59 -1.68
CA SER A 52 -11.81 -1.59 -2.61
C SER A 52 -11.43 -2.35 -3.87
N GLN A 53 -12.43 -2.87 -4.58
CA GLN A 53 -12.22 -3.47 -5.89
C GLN A 53 -12.47 -2.42 -6.97
N ASP A 54 -11.54 -2.31 -7.91
CA ASP A 54 -11.74 -1.53 -9.13
C ASP A 54 -12.70 -2.29 -10.07
N HIS A 55 -13.86 -1.72 -10.36
CA HIS A 55 -14.92 -2.39 -11.14
C HIS A 55 -14.55 -2.64 -12.61
N GLY A 56 -13.56 -1.93 -13.17
CA GLY A 56 -13.13 -2.11 -14.55
C GLY A 56 -12.10 -3.23 -14.72
N THR A 57 -11.22 -3.39 -13.72
CA THR A 57 -10.08 -4.32 -13.80
C THR A 57 -10.16 -5.50 -12.83
N GLY A 58 -11.06 -5.44 -11.85
CA GLY A 58 -11.16 -6.41 -10.76
C GLY A 58 -10.02 -6.31 -9.73
N LEU A 59 -9.10 -5.35 -9.88
CA LEU A 59 -7.94 -5.19 -9.03
C LEU A 59 -8.30 -4.64 -7.65
N ALA A 60 -7.60 -5.11 -6.62
CA ALA A 60 -7.69 -4.53 -5.30
C ALA A 60 -6.90 -3.20 -5.24
N ARG A 61 -7.59 -2.11 -4.91
CA ARG A 61 -7.00 -0.81 -4.62
C ARG A 61 -6.99 -0.58 -3.11
N TYR A 62 -5.85 -0.16 -2.60
CA TYR A 62 -5.63 0.11 -1.18
C TYR A 62 -5.52 1.61 -0.94
N ALA A 63 -6.11 2.06 0.16
CA ALA A 63 -6.07 3.45 0.57
C ALA A 63 -6.03 3.56 2.10
N LEU A 64 -5.69 4.74 2.59
CA LEU A 64 -5.86 5.12 3.98
C LEU A 64 -7.15 5.94 4.12
N PRO A 65 -7.77 5.95 5.31
CA PRO A 65 -8.86 6.86 5.61
C PRO A 65 -8.38 8.31 5.42
N GLU A 66 -9.28 9.17 4.97
CA GLU A 66 -8.96 10.57 4.74
C GLU A 66 -8.41 11.22 6.02
N GLY A 67 -7.32 11.97 5.88
CA GLY A 67 -6.67 12.65 7.01
C GLY A 67 -5.91 11.74 7.98
N TRP A 68 -5.92 10.41 7.79
CA TRP A 68 -5.15 9.52 8.64
C TRP A 68 -3.64 9.76 8.49
N LYS A 69 -2.95 9.82 9.63
CA LYS A 69 -1.49 9.86 9.71
C LYS A 69 -1.05 8.86 10.78
N PRO A 70 0.12 8.22 10.62
CA PRO A 70 0.68 7.38 11.67
C PRO A 70 0.90 8.24 12.91
N THR A 71 0.43 7.77 14.06
CA THR A 71 0.82 8.33 15.35
C THR A 71 2.29 7.99 15.57
N CYS A 72 3.13 9.03 15.63
CA CYS A 72 4.56 8.94 15.91
C CYS A 72 4.85 8.25 17.25
#